data_AF-G3JSX5-F1
#
_entry.id   AF-G3JSX5-F1
#
_cell.length_a   1.000
_cell.length_b   1.000
_cell.length_c   1.000
_cell.angle_alpha   90.00
_cell.angle_beta   90.00
_cell.angle_gamma   90.00
#
_symmetry.space_group_name_H-M   'P 1'
#
loop_
_entity.id
_entity.type
_entity.pdbx_description
1 polymer ?
#
loop_
_entity_poly.entity_id
_entity_poly.type
_entity_poly.pdbx_seq_one_letter_code
_entity_poly.pdbx_strand_id
1 'polypeptide(L)'
;MSQAPPPPPPPPLPTPRRGPPPPERGAQHSVDKVLPEYLADSFAVGVETEFLLFPRSRNLHGSGLRDVAVKAASEYNLYLSRTGDGEHPKMHNGIDQAYHGLQFAEWTLDSDSTIEMPTKDSAPWGFENISPIFRVHRDSRWREHVTKMWSFLSENYQITANKSCGTHVHVSRAKGYSIEDLKRICASIIHFEPAFEALLPVDRLSNEYARSNWLDNPNFGFHYQRDEDKRKTVILKKVLQAPSWE
;
A
#
# COMPACT_ATOMS: atom_id res chain seq x y z
N MET A 1 1.80 26.29 -42.62
CA MET A 1 2.02 25.55 -41.35
C MET A 1 1.30 24.22 -41.48
N SER A 2 2.05 23.12 -41.63
CA SER A 2 1.51 21.77 -41.84
C SER A 2 1.18 21.14 -40.49
N GLN A 3 -0.04 20.63 -40.34
CA GLN A 3 -0.48 19.86 -39.17
C GLN A 3 0.25 18.51 -39.16
N ALA A 4 0.73 18.11 -37.98
CA ALA A 4 1.29 16.78 -37.76
C ALA A 4 0.20 15.70 -37.86
N PRO A 5 0.51 14.52 -38.42
CA PRO A 5 -0.45 13.44 -38.55
C PRO A 5 -0.81 12.84 -37.16
N PRO A 6 -2.02 12.27 -37.01
CA PRO A 6 -2.43 11.61 -35.78
C PRO A 6 -1.57 10.37 -35.50
N PRO A 7 -1.39 9.99 -34.22
CA PRO A 7 -0.61 8.82 -33.84
C PRO A 7 -1.28 7.51 -34.32
N PRO A 8 -0.49 6.46 -34.58
CA PRO A 8 -1.01 5.17 -35.03
C PRO A 8 -1.82 4.47 -33.93
N PRO A 9 -2.79 3.61 -34.31
CA PRO A 9 -3.58 2.84 -33.36
C PRO A 9 -2.70 1.83 -32.59
N PRO A 10 -3.09 1.47 -31.35
CA PRO A 10 -2.37 0.49 -30.55
C PRO A 10 -2.42 -0.92 -31.18
N PRO A 11 -1.40 -1.76 -30.95
CA PRO A 11 -1.37 -3.13 -31.46
C PRO A 11 -2.49 -3.98 -30.84
N PRO A 12 -2.99 -5.00 -31.57
CA PRO A 12 -4.01 -5.91 -31.06
C PRO A 12 -3.50 -6.70 -29.85
N LEU A 13 -4.38 -6.90 -28.87
CA LEU A 13 -4.08 -7.67 -27.67
C LEU A 13 -3.71 -9.13 -28.01
N PRO A 14 -2.72 -9.73 -27.33
CA PRO A 14 -2.40 -11.15 -27.49
C PRO A 14 -3.59 -12.02 -27.12
N THR A 15 -3.86 -13.06 -27.91
CA THR A 15 -4.87 -14.07 -27.60
C THR A 15 -4.47 -14.85 -26.33
N PRO A 16 -5.41 -15.15 -25.41
CA PRO A 16 -5.07 -15.91 -24.21
C PRO A 16 -4.63 -17.34 -24.58
N ARG A 17 -3.37 -17.67 -24.31
CA ARG A 17 -2.91 -19.07 -24.32
C ARG A 17 -3.57 -19.80 -23.16
N ARG A 18 -4.36 -20.85 -23.45
CA ARG A 18 -4.83 -21.80 -22.43
C ARG A 18 -3.62 -22.51 -21.82
N GLY A 19 -3.33 -22.21 -20.55
CA GLY A 19 -2.39 -22.98 -19.75
C GLY A 19 -2.93 -24.39 -19.43
N PRO A 20 -2.06 -25.33 -19.04
CA PRO A 20 -2.48 -26.65 -18.60
C PRO A 20 -3.34 -26.57 -17.33
N PRO A 21 -4.22 -27.56 -17.08
CA PRO A 21 -5.08 -27.58 -15.90
C PRO A 21 -4.24 -27.63 -14.61
N PRO A 22 -4.71 -26.99 -13.53
CA PRO A 22 -4.00 -27.00 -12.26
C PRO A 22 -3.99 -28.42 -11.65
N PRO A 23 -2.93 -28.81 -10.93
CA PRO A 23 -2.87 -30.09 -10.24
C PRO A 23 -3.90 -30.16 -9.11
N GLU A 24 -4.46 -31.35 -8.90
CA GLU A 24 -5.46 -31.64 -7.86
C GLU A 24 -4.93 -31.26 -6.47
N ARG A 25 -5.69 -30.41 -5.75
CA ARG A 25 -5.38 -30.06 -4.36
C ARG A 25 -5.61 -31.27 -3.46
N GLY A 26 -4.53 -31.83 -2.93
CA GLY A 26 -4.60 -32.71 -1.77
C GLY A 26 -5.25 -31.97 -0.60
N ALA A 27 -6.14 -32.66 0.12
CA ALA A 27 -6.90 -32.14 1.25
C ALA A 27 -5.96 -31.52 2.30
N GLN A 28 -6.02 -30.20 2.46
CA GLN A 28 -5.41 -29.51 3.60
C GLN A 28 -6.27 -29.80 4.84
N HIS A 29 -5.66 -30.39 5.86
CA HIS A 29 -6.23 -30.44 7.20
C HIS A 29 -6.52 -29.02 7.67
N SER A 30 -7.80 -28.67 7.79
CA SER A 30 -8.26 -27.44 8.41
C SER A 30 -7.95 -27.49 9.90
N VAL A 31 -6.85 -26.88 10.30
CA VAL A 31 -6.69 -26.45 11.69
C VAL A 31 -7.66 -25.28 11.85
N ASP A 32 -8.70 -25.46 12.65
CA ASP A 32 -9.64 -24.41 13.03
C ASP A 32 -8.85 -23.27 13.67
N LYS A 33 -8.50 -22.27 12.85
CA LYS A 33 -7.94 -21.00 13.30
C LYS A 33 -9.07 -20.27 14.00
N VAL A 34 -9.05 -20.28 15.33
CA VAL A 34 -9.85 -19.34 16.14
C VAL A 34 -9.29 -17.95 15.87
N LEU A 35 -9.84 -17.26 14.86
CA LEU A 35 -9.62 -15.84 14.66
C LEU A 35 -10.19 -15.12 15.90
N PRO A 36 -9.48 -14.12 16.46
CA PRO A 36 -10.02 -13.34 17.57
C PRO A 36 -11.40 -12.79 17.19
N GLU A 37 -12.40 -13.04 18.04
CA GLU A 37 -13.77 -12.59 17.79
C GLU A 37 -13.81 -11.06 17.99
N TYR A 38 -13.79 -10.32 16.89
CA TYR A 38 -13.74 -8.86 16.92
C TYR A 38 -15.12 -8.27 17.22
N LEU A 39 -15.14 -7.19 18.00
CA LEU A 39 -16.37 -6.42 18.20
C LEU A 39 -16.95 -5.98 16.85
N ALA A 40 -18.28 -6.02 16.75
CA ALA A 40 -19.03 -5.73 15.53
C ALA A 40 -18.66 -4.38 14.87
N ASP A 41 -18.40 -3.36 15.69
CA ASP A 41 -18.29 -1.97 15.24
C ASP A 41 -16.83 -1.53 15.04
N SER A 42 -15.99 -2.51 14.74
CA SER A 42 -14.56 -2.34 14.83
C SER A 42 -13.94 -2.19 13.42
N PHE A 43 -13.17 -1.12 13.18
CA PHE A 43 -12.24 -0.87 12.04
C PHE A 43 -10.78 -1.35 12.15
N ALA A 44 -10.26 -2.04 11.16
CA ALA A 44 -8.83 -2.34 11.05
C ALA A 44 -8.13 -1.31 10.15
N VAL A 45 -6.86 -1.02 10.45
CA VAL A 45 -6.02 -0.10 9.69
C VAL A 45 -4.70 -0.77 9.32
N GLY A 46 -4.34 -0.71 8.04
CA GLY A 46 -3.00 -1.00 7.53
C GLY A 46 -2.38 0.27 6.97
N VAL A 47 -1.07 0.43 7.10
CA VAL A 47 -0.31 1.58 6.60
C VAL A 47 0.88 1.08 5.81
N GLU A 48 1.02 1.56 4.59
CA GLU A 48 2.16 1.31 3.72
C GLU A 48 2.83 2.65 3.43
N THR A 49 4.14 2.71 3.60
CA THR A 49 4.92 3.94 3.39
C THR A 49 6.13 3.63 2.57
N GLU A 50 6.30 4.37 1.49
CA GLU A 50 7.44 4.22 0.60
C GLU A 50 8.47 5.32 0.88
N PHE A 51 9.75 4.94 0.92
CA PHE A 51 10.82 5.88 1.19
C PHE A 51 12.18 5.35 0.72
N LEU A 52 13.15 6.25 0.73
CA LEU A 52 14.55 6.01 0.44
C LEU A 52 15.35 6.04 1.74
N LEU A 53 16.03 4.93 2.08
CA LEU A 53 16.87 4.81 3.26
C LEU A 53 18.35 4.97 2.93
N PHE A 54 19.00 5.92 3.61
CA PHE A 54 20.46 6.01 3.66
C PHE A 54 20.96 5.59 5.05
N PRO A 55 21.69 4.46 5.17
CA PRO A 55 22.18 3.98 6.47
C PRO A 55 23.12 5.00 7.16
N ARG A 56 22.95 5.21 8.46
CA ARG A 56 23.85 6.09 9.24
C ARG A 56 25.10 5.36 9.74
N SER A 57 25.04 4.03 9.87
CA SER A 57 26.08 3.21 10.48
C SER A 57 26.54 2.12 9.52
N ARG A 58 27.86 1.83 9.52
CA ARG A 58 28.49 0.86 8.60
C ARG A 58 27.87 -0.54 8.63
N ASN A 59 27.37 -1.00 9.78
CA ASN A 59 26.72 -2.30 9.93
C ASN A 59 25.39 -2.41 9.18
N LEU A 60 24.73 -1.27 8.90
CA LEU A 60 23.46 -1.19 8.18
C LEU A 60 23.63 -1.01 6.67
N HIS A 61 24.87 -0.83 6.19
CA HIS A 61 25.13 -0.86 4.75
C HIS A 61 25.01 -2.29 4.23
N GLY A 62 24.54 -2.42 2.99
CA GLY A 62 24.47 -3.68 2.29
C GLY A 62 24.87 -3.55 0.82
N SER A 63 25.12 -4.70 0.19
CA SER A 63 25.52 -4.78 -1.22
C SER A 63 24.33 -4.76 -2.19
N GLY A 64 23.11 -4.78 -1.68
CA GLY A 64 21.89 -4.76 -2.47
C GLY A 64 20.65 -4.62 -1.59
N LEU A 65 19.51 -4.42 -2.25
CA LEU A 65 18.24 -4.09 -1.60
C LEU A 65 17.81 -5.13 -0.54
N ARG A 66 17.86 -6.42 -0.91
CA ARG A 66 17.54 -7.53 -0.02
C ARG A 66 18.47 -7.62 1.20
N ASP A 67 19.78 -7.43 1.01
CA ASP A 67 20.75 -7.47 2.12
C ASP A 67 20.47 -6.35 3.12
N VAL A 68 20.16 -5.15 2.62
CA VAL A 68 19.79 -4.01 3.46
C VAL A 68 18.47 -4.27 4.20
N ALA A 69 17.46 -4.87 3.54
CA ALA A 69 16.20 -5.21 4.20
C ALA A 69 16.37 -6.26 5.30
N VAL A 70 17.15 -7.32 5.06
CA VAL A 70 17.47 -8.33 6.07
C VAL A 70 18.17 -7.72 7.28
N LYS A 71 19.13 -6.82 7.05
CA LYS A 71 19.84 -6.10 8.11
C LYS A 71 18.91 -5.16 8.88
N ALA A 72 18.09 -4.38 8.18
CA ALA A 72 17.11 -3.47 8.80
C ALA A 72 16.13 -4.24 9.70
N ALA A 73 15.54 -5.33 9.21
CA ALA A 73 14.61 -6.16 9.96
C ALA A 73 15.29 -6.77 11.21
N SER A 74 16.51 -7.28 11.04
CA SER A 74 17.28 -7.87 12.15
C SER A 74 17.61 -6.84 13.23
N GLU A 75 18.05 -5.65 12.83
CA GLU A 75 18.42 -4.57 13.75
C GLU A 75 17.20 -3.94 14.43
N TYR A 76 16.05 -3.85 13.74
CA TYR A 76 14.79 -3.46 14.36
C TYR A 76 14.37 -4.46 15.45
N ASN A 77 14.47 -5.76 15.18
CA ASN A 77 14.13 -6.78 16.17
C ASN A 77 15.09 -6.78 17.38
N LEU A 78 16.38 -6.46 17.17
CA LEU A 78 17.33 -6.20 18.24
C LEU A 78 17.09 -4.88 18.98
N TYR A 79 16.58 -3.87 18.29
CA TYR A 79 16.17 -2.61 18.91
C TYR A 79 15.00 -2.86 19.89
N LEU A 80 13.98 -3.62 19.48
CA LEU A 80 12.86 -4.00 20.35
C LEU A 80 13.29 -4.80 21.59
N SER A 81 14.25 -5.73 21.43
CA SER A 81 14.73 -6.52 22.58
C SER A 81 15.53 -5.70 23.59
N ARG A 82 16.30 -4.70 23.13
CA ARG A 82 17.08 -3.81 23.99
C ARG A 82 16.22 -2.83 24.78
N THR A 83 15.12 -2.36 24.22
CA THR A 83 14.24 -1.41 24.90
C THR A 83 13.25 -2.08 25.86
N GLY A 84 13.21 -3.42 25.90
CA GLY A 84 12.30 -4.18 26.76
C GLY A 84 10.86 -4.21 26.23
N ASP A 85 10.62 -3.78 24.99
CA ASP A 85 9.29 -3.58 24.44
C ASP A 85 8.85 -4.75 23.56
N GLY A 86 8.82 -5.95 24.13
CA GLY A 86 8.44 -7.20 23.45
C GLY A 86 7.00 -7.24 22.91
N GLU A 87 6.22 -6.18 23.14
CA GLU A 87 4.82 -6.03 22.72
C GLU A 87 4.67 -5.33 21.36
N HIS A 88 5.74 -4.76 20.78
CA HIS A 88 5.66 -4.23 19.42
C HIS A 88 5.82 -5.34 18.37
N PRO A 89 5.08 -5.24 17.25
CA PRO A 89 5.28 -6.12 16.10
C PRO A 89 6.73 -6.08 15.63
N LYS A 90 7.28 -7.26 15.37
CA LYS A 90 8.60 -7.46 14.76
C LYS A 90 8.58 -7.05 13.29
N MET A 91 9.75 -7.03 12.67
CA MET A 91 9.92 -6.78 11.24
C MET A 91 10.56 -8.00 10.57
N HIS A 92 10.17 -8.24 9.32
CA HIS A 92 10.84 -9.19 8.42
C HIS A 92 11.10 -8.56 7.05
N ASN A 93 12.00 -9.19 6.29
CA ASN A 93 12.26 -8.86 4.89
C ASN A 93 11.22 -9.56 4.00
N GLY A 94 10.57 -8.79 3.12
CA GLY A 94 9.64 -9.29 2.10
C GLY A 94 10.33 -9.70 0.79
N ILE A 95 11.55 -9.20 0.54
CA ILE A 95 12.21 -9.33 -0.77
C ILE A 95 12.78 -10.73 -0.97
N ASP A 96 12.26 -11.45 -1.96
CA ASP A 96 12.67 -12.82 -2.34
C ASP A 96 12.74 -13.78 -1.13
N GLN A 97 11.76 -13.69 -0.23
CA GLN A 97 11.72 -14.51 0.97
C GLN A 97 10.30 -15.00 1.28
N ALA A 98 10.16 -16.32 1.46
CA ALA A 98 8.91 -16.88 1.95
C ALA A 98 8.68 -16.47 3.41
N TYR A 99 7.49 -15.95 3.69
CA TYR A 99 7.05 -15.65 5.05
C TYR A 99 6.28 -16.82 5.64
N HIS A 100 6.70 -17.27 6.83
CA HIS A 100 6.09 -18.40 7.53
C HIS A 100 5.40 -18.01 8.84
N GLY A 101 5.36 -16.72 9.17
CA GLY A 101 4.68 -16.20 10.35
C GLY A 101 3.17 -16.01 10.16
N LEU A 102 2.54 -15.37 11.15
CA LEU A 102 1.13 -15.00 11.06
C LEU A 102 0.98 -13.86 10.05
N GLN A 103 0.16 -14.09 9.03
CA GLN A 103 -0.08 -13.11 7.98
C GLN A 103 -0.50 -11.75 8.57
N PHE A 104 0.17 -10.68 8.12
CA PHE A 104 -0.08 -9.30 8.54
C PHE A 104 0.06 -9.03 10.06
N ALA A 105 0.84 -9.84 10.78
CA ALA A 105 1.10 -9.63 12.21
C ALA A 105 2.40 -8.86 12.48
N GLU A 106 3.25 -8.70 11.47
CA GLU A 106 4.58 -8.10 11.56
C GLU A 106 4.75 -7.03 10.49
N TRP A 107 5.70 -6.11 10.70
CA TRP A 107 6.15 -5.19 9.66
C TRP A 107 6.85 -5.97 8.55
N THR A 108 6.56 -5.60 7.31
CA THR A 108 7.27 -6.12 6.13
C THR A 108 8.03 -4.98 5.48
N LEU A 109 9.34 -5.13 5.33
CA LEU A 109 10.12 -4.24 4.48
C LEU A 109 10.31 -4.93 3.12
N ASP A 110 9.67 -4.39 2.10
CA ASP A 110 9.59 -4.97 0.76
C ASP A 110 10.12 -4.02 -0.31
N SER A 111 10.26 -4.54 -1.53
CA SER A 111 10.58 -3.76 -2.72
C SER A 111 9.31 -3.43 -3.49
N ASP A 112 9.16 -2.17 -3.87
CA ASP A 112 8.13 -1.76 -4.83
C ASP A 112 8.79 -1.29 -6.14
N SER A 113 8.33 -1.85 -7.26
CA SER A 113 8.90 -1.60 -8.60
C SER A 113 8.66 -0.18 -9.12
N THR A 114 7.75 0.57 -8.51
CA THR A 114 7.44 1.95 -8.86
C THR A 114 8.35 2.96 -8.18
N ILE A 115 9.08 2.56 -7.13
CA ILE A 115 10.04 3.44 -6.44
C ILE A 115 11.29 3.66 -7.30
N GLU A 116 11.46 4.90 -7.76
CA GLU A 116 12.64 5.34 -8.51
C GLU A 116 13.84 5.49 -7.56
N MET A 117 14.79 4.56 -7.61
CA MET A 117 16.04 4.68 -6.87
C MET A 117 17.05 5.59 -7.61
N PRO A 118 17.70 6.56 -6.93
CA PRO A 118 18.70 7.42 -7.56
C PRO A 118 19.92 6.66 -8.10
N THR A 119 20.25 5.54 -7.48
CA THR A 119 21.39 4.68 -7.81
C THR A 119 20.98 3.21 -7.72
N LYS A 120 21.48 2.37 -8.63
CA LYS A 120 21.09 0.95 -8.73
C LYS A 120 21.73 0.06 -7.65
N ASP A 121 22.99 0.34 -7.31
CA ASP A 121 23.84 -0.55 -6.49
C ASP A 121 24.39 0.14 -5.23
N SER A 122 23.79 1.26 -4.84
CA SER A 122 24.20 2.01 -3.64
C SER A 122 23.03 2.71 -2.97
N ALA A 123 23.23 3.07 -1.71
CA ALA A 123 22.31 3.91 -0.98
C ALA A 123 22.12 5.29 -1.70
N PRO A 124 20.93 5.90 -1.60
CA PRO A 124 19.81 5.45 -0.79
C PRO A 124 18.97 4.33 -1.44
N TRP A 125 18.45 3.44 -0.61
CA TRP A 125 17.72 2.23 -1.01
C TRP A 125 16.20 2.45 -0.90
N GLY A 126 15.45 2.15 -1.96
CA GLY A 126 14.01 2.32 -2.02
C GLY A 126 13.23 1.13 -1.44
N PHE A 127 12.41 1.40 -0.43
CA PHE A 127 11.60 0.38 0.23
C PHE A 127 10.15 0.81 0.37
N GLU A 128 9.26 -0.16 0.28
CA GLU A 128 7.92 -0.08 0.85
C GLU A 128 7.94 -0.74 2.22
N ASN A 129 7.47 -0.02 3.24
CA ASN A 129 7.29 -0.58 4.57
C ASN A 129 5.80 -0.75 4.85
N ILE A 130 5.39 -2.01 5.01
CA ILE A 130 4.00 -2.44 5.17
C ILE A 130 3.77 -2.77 6.64
N SER A 131 2.74 -2.18 7.24
CA SER A 131 2.40 -2.43 8.63
C SER A 131 1.68 -3.76 8.85
N PRO A 132 1.70 -4.29 10.09
CA PRO A 132 0.66 -5.19 10.54
C PRO A 132 -0.73 -4.59 10.35
N ILE A 133 -1.76 -5.42 10.30
CA ILE A 133 -3.14 -4.94 10.36
C ILE A 133 -3.47 -4.61 11.82
N PHE A 134 -3.66 -3.32 12.09
CA PHE A 134 -3.97 -2.83 13.43
C PHE A 134 -5.46 -2.74 13.69
N ARG A 135 -5.87 -3.15 14.89
CA ARG A 135 -7.25 -3.07 15.39
C ARG A 135 -7.46 -1.71 16.07
N VAL A 136 -8.31 -0.84 15.50
CA VAL A 136 -8.49 0.54 16.02
C VAL A 136 -9.62 0.64 17.04
N HIS A 137 -9.32 0.84 18.31
CA HIS A 137 -10.29 1.15 19.37
C HIS A 137 -9.69 2.14 20.38
N ARG A 138 -10.49 2.61 21.33
CA ARG A 138 -10.08 3.64 22.30
C ARG A 138 -8.73 3.32 22.99
N ASP A 139 -8.54 2.06 23.36
CA ASP A 139 -7.37 1.58 24.10
C ASP A 139 -6.34 0.87 23.20
N SER A 140 -6.46 1.00 21.87
CA SER A 140 -5.53 0.37 20.94
C SER A 140 -4.19 1.11 20.86
N ARG A 141 -3.10 0.35 20.83
CA ARG A 141 -1.73 0.86 20.83
C ARG A 141 -1.13 1.02 19.43
N TRP A 142 -1.94 0.99 18.38
CA TRP A 142 -1.45 1.02 17.00
C TRP A 142 -0.57 2.24 16.69
N ARG A 143 -0.92 3.41 17.24
CA ARG A 143 -0.11 4.63 17.09
C ARG A 143 1.26 4.48 17.73
N GLU A 144 1.35 3.80 18.87
CA GLU A 144 2.63 3.51 19.53
C GLU A 144 3.47 2.54 18.70
N HIS A 145 2.86 1.51 18.09
CA HIS A 145 3.58 0.60 17.19
C HIS A 145 4.13 1.32 15.95
N VAL A 146 3.34 2.19 15.33
CA VAL A 146 3.79 3.05 14.21
C VAL A 146 4.92 3.97 14.66
N THR A 147 4.74 4.66 15.80
CA THR A 147 5.75 5.58 16.34
C THR A 147 7.06 4.87 16.63
N LYS A 148 7.01 3.68 17.24
CA LYS A 148 8.19 2.89 17.59
C LYS A 148 9.02 2.50 16.37
N MET A 149 8.34 2.07 15.30
CA MET A 149 8.98 1.74 14.02
C MET A 149 9.64 2.98 13.40
N TRP A 150 8.94 4.11 13.37
CA TRP A 150 9.50 5.37 12.85
C TRP A 150 10.66 5.92 13.68
N SER A 151 10.64 5.76 15.01
CA SER A 151 11.78 6.08 15.88
C SER A 151 13.02 5.29 15.49
N PHE A 152 12.88 3.96 15.33
CA PHE A 152 13.98 3.12 14.87
C PHE A 152 14.52 3.59 13.51
N LEU A 153 13.65 3.83 12.52
CA LEU A 153 14.11 4.27 11.20
C LEU A 153 14.84 5.62 11.28
N SER A 154 14.31 6.58 12.03
CA SER A 154 14.87 7.94 12.12
C SER A 154 16.22 7.96 12.83
N GLU A 155 16.39 7.11 13.84
CA GLU A 155 17.65 6.95 14.59
C GLU A 155 18.75 6.28 13.76
N ASN A 156 18.39 5.33 12.89
CA ASN A 156 19.36 4.47 12.20
C ASN A 156 19.60 4.86 10.73
N TYR A 157 18.71 5.66 10.14
CA TYR A 157 18.76 6.04 8.74
C TYR A 157 18.51 7.54 8.55
N GLN A 158 19.08 8.09 7.49
CA GLN A 158 18.55 9.31 6.87
C GLN A 158 17.45 8.88 5.91
N ILE A 159 16.23 9.31 6.20
CA ILE A 159 15.04 8.97 5.43
C ILE A 159 14.77 10.11 4.46
N THR A 160 14.58 9.77 3.19
CA THR A 160 14.20 10.71 2.13
C THR A 160 13.07 10.10 1.30
N ALA A 161 12.41 10.92 0.49
CA ALA A 161 11.41 10.47 -0.45
C ALA A 161 11.57 11.28 -1.75
N ASN A 162 11.09 10.74 -2.85
CA ASN A 162 11.01 11.46 -4.12
C ASN A 162 9.59 11.36 -4.70
N LYS A 163 9.37 11.89 -5.90
CA LYS A 163 8.07 11.93 -6.57
C LYS A 163 7.42 10.56 -6.81
N SER A 164 8.20 9.48 -6.79
CA SER A 164 7.70 8.12 -6.96
C SER A 164 7.16 7.51 -5.68
N CYS A 165 7.56 8.05 -4.51
CA CYS A 165 7.14 7.50 -3.22
C CYS A 165 5.67 7.82 -2.88
N GLY A 166 4.97 6.80 -2.39
CA GLY A 166 3.60 6.81 -1.92
C GLY A 166 3.40 6.58 -0.42
N THR A 167 2.15 6.75 -0.02
CA THR A 167 1.66 6.31 1.29
C THR A 167 0.24 5.79 1.09
N HIS A 168 0.01 4.55 1.51
CA HIS A 168 -1.31 3.94 1.48
C HIS A 168 -1.83 3.74 2.89
N VAL A 169 -3.11 4.04 3.08
CA VAL A 169 -3.82 3.78 4.32
C VAL A 169 -5.03 2.92 3.99
N HIS A 170 -5.00 1.69 4.46
CA HIS A 170 -6.04 0.69 4.25
C HIS A 170 -6.97 0.74 5.45
N VAL A 171 -8.28 0.85 5.22
CA VAL A 171 -9.29 0.85 6.28
C VAL A 171 -10.35 -0.19 5.97
N SER A 172 -10.50 -1.18 6.86
CA SER A 172 -11.52 -2.23 6.74
C SER A 172 -12.43 -2.25 7.95
N ARG A 173 -13.67 -2.74 7.77
CA ARG A 173 -14.61 -2.99 8.87
C ARG A 173 -14.68 -4.49 9.15
N ALA A 174 -14.73 -4.89 10.41
CA ALA A 174 -14.81 -6.28 10.82
C ALA A 174 -16.03 -7.01 10.23
N LYS A 175 -17.18 -6.33 10.13
CA LYS A 175 -18.41 -6.87 9.52
C LYS A 175 -18.51 -6.65 7.99
N GLY A 176 -17.43 -6.19 7.36
CA GLY A 176 -17.46 -5.78 5.95
C GLY A 176 -18.31 -4.54 5.71
N TYR A 177 -18.68 -4.33 4.44
CA TYR A 177 -19.45 -3.17 4.00
C TYR A 177 -20.71 -3.63 3.26
N SER A 178 -21.85 -3.04 3.60
CA SER A 178 -23.05 -3.15 2.76
C SER A 178 -22.89 -2.32 1.49
N ILE A 179 -23.73 -2.57 0.48
CA ILE A 179 -23.75 -1.73 -0.72
C ILE A 179 -24.08 -0.26 -0.42
N GLU A 180 -24.88 0.00 0.62
CA GLU A 180 -25.21 1.35 1.06
C GLU A 180 -24.01 2.03 1.73
N ASP A 181 -23.25 1.31 2.56
CA ASP A 181 -22.00 1.81 3.12
C ASP A 181 -21.03 2.19 2.01
N LEU A 182 -20.86 1.33 1.01
CA LEU A 182 -19.98 1.60 -0.13
C LEU A 182 -20.42 2.85 -0.89
N LYS A 183 -21.73 3.03 -1.17
CA LYS A 183 -22.24 4.24 -1.81
C LYS A 183 -21.94 5.50 -0.99
N ARG A 184 -22.11 5.46 0.33
CA ARG A 184 -21.81 6.58 1.23
C ARG A 184 -20.32 6.90 1.29
N ILE A 185 -19.46 5.88 1.30
CA ILE A 185 -18.00 6.04 1.22
C ILE A 185 -17.62 6.69 -0.11
N CYS A 186 -18.15 6.21 -1.23
CA CYS A 186 -17.91 6.81 -2.54
C CYS A 186 -18.33 8.28 -2.58
N ALA A 187 -19.52 8.61 -2.07
CA ALA A 187 -19.98 10.00 -1.99
C ALA A 187 -19.07 10.85 -1.10
N SER A 188 -18.57 10.29 0.01
CA SER A 188 -17.65 10.98 0.93
C SER A 188 -16.29 11.23 0.28
N ILE A 189 -15.75 10.26 -0.48
CA ILE A 189 -14.49 10.42 -1.22
C ILE A 189 -14.60 11.62 -2.16
N ILE A 190 -15.67 11.71 -2.95
CA ILE A 190 -15.91 12.84 -3.87
C ILE A 190 -16.07 14.15 -3.09
N HIS A 191 -16.84 14.14 -1.99
CA HIS A 191 -17.10 15.34 -1.20
C HIS A 191 -15.82 15.92 -0.56
N PHE A 192 -14.95 15.06 -0.05
CA PHE A 192 -13.71 15.46 0.65
C PHE A 192 -12.48 15.50 -0.25
N GLU A 193 -12.59 15.15 -1.55
CA GLU A 193 -11.47 15.15 -2.49
C GLU A 193 -10.69 16.47 -2.51
N PRO A 194 -11.32 17.67 -2.54
CA PRO A 194 -10.57 18.93 -2.48
C PRO A 194 -9.73 19.11 -1.21
N ALA A 195 -10.20 18.55 -0.07
CA ALA A 195 -9.44 18.59 1.17
C ALA A 195 -8.24 17.65 1.12
N PHE A 196 -8.36 16.49 0.46
CA PHE A 196 -7.23 15.60 0.22
C PHE A 196 -6.22 16.22 -0.75
N GLU A 197 -6.69 16.82 -1.85
CA GLU A 197 -5.83 17.53 -2.81
C GLU A 197 -5.03 18.64 -2.12
N ALA A 198 -5.65 19.41 -1.21
CA ALA A 198 -4.94 20.45 -0.45
C ALA A 198 -3.79 19.91 0.44
N LEU A 199 -3.80 18.62 0.79
CA LEU A 199 -2.75 17.97 1.59
C LEU A 199 -1.69 17.28 0.73
N LEU A 200 -1.97 17.02 -0.54
CA LEU A 200 -1.04 16.32 -1.42
C LEU A 200 0.16 17.22 -1.78
N PRO A 201 1.37 16.66 -1.85
CA PRO A 201 2.50 17.36 -2.44
C PRO A 201 2.18 17.78 -3.89
N VAL A 202 2.75 18.91 -4.32
CA VAL A 202 2.49 19.47 -5.67
C VAL A 202 2.73 18.45 -6.78
N ASP A 203 3.79 17.64 -6.65
CA ASP A 203 4.15 16.59 -7.63
C ASP A 203 3.09 15.46 -7.75
N ARG A 204 2.12 15.40 -6.82
CA ARG A 204 1.05 14.39 -6.81
C ARG A 204 -0.27 14.89 -7.38
N LEU A 205 -0.48 16.20 -7.50
CA LEU A 205 -1.75 16.82 -7.93
C LEU A 205 -2.12 16.54 -9.41
N SER A 206 -1.19 16.03 -10.20
CA SER A 206 -1.42 15.67 -11.61
C SER A 206 -0.76 14.34 -11.99
N ASN A 207 -0.46 13.50 -11.00
CA ASN A 207 0.14 12.20 -11.22
C ASN A 207 -0.91 11.24 -11.80
N GLU A 208 -0.53 10.41 -12.78
CA GLU A 208 -1.48 9.49 -13.44
C GLU A 208 -2.13 8.47 -12.49
N TYR A 209 -1.47 8.16 -11.38
CA TYR A 209 -1.95 7.27 -10.32
C TYR A 209 -2.73 8.01 -9.21
N ALA A 210 -2.82 9.34 -9.27
CA ALA A 210 -3.50 10.17 -8.28
C ALA A 210 -4.43 11.22 -8.93
N ARG A 211 -5.06 10.86 -10.05
CA ARG A 211 -6.04 11.70 -10.75
C ARG A 211 -7.27 11.98 -9.89
N SER A 212 -7.85 13.15 -10.10
CA SER A 212 -9.04 13.63 -9.40
C SER A 212 -10.27 12.88 -9.92
N ASN A 213 -11.03 12.25 -9.03
CA ASN A 213 -12.31 11.62 -9.38
C ASN A 213 -13.35 12.66 -9.77
N TRP A 214 -13.27 13.88 -9.25
CA TRP A 214 -14.16 14.98 -9.58
C TRP A 214 -13.82 15.62 -10.93
N LEU A 215 -12.54 15.91 -11.20
CA LEU A 215 -12.13 16.64 -12.41
C LEU A 215 -11.85 15.73 -13.61
N ASP A 216 -11.29 14.53 -13.40
CA ASP A 216 -10.81 13.66 -14.48
C ASP A 216 -11.81 12.55 -14.86
N ASN A 217 -12.92 12.40 -14.13
CA ASN A 217 -13.95 11.40 -14.44
C ASN A 217 -15.07 12.04 -15.28
N PRO A 218 -15.33 11.54 -16.50
CA PRO A 218 -16.37 12.12 -17.38
C PRO A 218 -17.80 11.94 -16.84
N ASN A 219 -17.99 11.13 -15.79
CA ASN A 219 -19.27 10.98 -15.11
C ASN A 219 -19.44 11.95 -13.92
N PHE A 220 -18.37 12.63 -13.51
CA PHE A 220 -18.38 13.67 -12.49
C PHE A 220 -18.09 15.05 -13.15
N GLY A 221 -17.50 16.03 -12.46
CA GLY A 221 -17.51 17.46 -12.81
C GLY A 221 -17.28 17.86 -14.28
N PHE A 222 -17.84 19.02 -14.65
CA PHE A 222 -17.74 19.77 -15.93
C PHE A 222 -18.40 19.24 -17.23
N HIS A 223 -19.26 18.22 -17.17
CA HIS A 223 -20.27 17.98 -18.24
C HIS A 223 -21.71 18.30 -17.82
N TYR A 224 -21.88 19.34 -16.99
CA TYR A 224 -23.20 19.98 -16.79
C TYR A 224 -23.56 20.92 -17.96
N GLN A 225 -23.22 20.54 -19.19
CA GLN A 225 -23.79 21.14 -20.38
C GLN A 225 -24.13 20.04 -21.39
N ARG A 226 -25.44 19.94 -21.63
CA ARG A 226 -26.17 19.17 -22.64
C ARG A 226 -26.48 17.71 -22.32
N ASP A 227 -27.74 17.60 -21.94
CA ASP A 227 -28.72 16.64 -22.44
C ASP A 227 -28.86 15.31 -21.71
N GLU A 228 -30.12 15.14 -21.28
CA GLU A 228 -30.88 13.92 -21.09
C GLU A 228 -30.17 12.65 -21.58
N ASP A 229 -29.55 11.89 -20.66
CA ASP A 229 -29.63 10.43 -20.82
C ASP A 229 -29.39 9.63 -19.55
N LYS A 230 -30.09 8.50 -19.54
CA LYS A 230 -30.47 7.65 -18.42
C LYS A 230 -29.30 6.82 -17.86
N ARG A 231 -29.35 6.57 -16.55
CA ARG A 231 -28.60 5.54 -15.79
C ARG A 231 -27.11 5.41 -16.14
N LYS A 232 -26.29 6.32 -15.60
CA LYS A 232 -24.84 6.17 -15.63
C LYS A 232 -24.37 5.34 -14.43
N THR A 233 -23.93 4.12 -14.70
CA THR A 233 -23.21 3.28 -13.73
C THR A 233 -21.84 3.90 -13.50
N VAL A 234 -21.57 4.34 -12.28
CA VAL A 234 -20.27 4.87 -11.87
C VAL A 234 -19.31 3.70 -11.67
N ILE A 235 -18.31 3.59 -12.54
CA ILE A 235 -17.15 2.72 -12.30
C ILE A 235 -16.07 3.62 -11.67
N LEU A 236 -15.94 3.56 -10.35
CA LEU A 236 -14.75 4.08 -9.68
C LEU A 236 -13.61 3.11 -9.94
N LYS A 237 -12.80 3.39 -10.96
CA LYS A 237 -11.55 2.66 -11.20
C LYS A 237 -10.43 3.33 -10.41
N LYS A 238 -10.51 3.27 -9.08
CA LYS A 238 -9.28 3.14 -8.30
C LYS A 238 -8.91 1.67 -8.44
N VAL A 239 -7.65 1.37 -8.75
CA VAL A 239 -7.17 -0.01 -8.83
C VAL A 239 -7.37 -0.62 -7.44
N LEU A 240 -8.54 -1.19 -7.21
CA LEU A 240 -8.67 -2.39 -6.41
C LEU A 240 -7.92 -3.43 -7.25
N GLN A 241 -6.60 -3.50 -7.09
CA GLN A 241 -5.96 -4.80 -7.25
C GLN A 241 -6.82 -5.69 -6.38
N ALA A 242 -7.44 -6.69 -7.00
CA ALA A 242 -8.14 -7.71 -6.27
C ALA A 242 -7.15 -8.16 -5.19
N PRO A 243 -7.44 -7.90 -3.91
CA PRO A 243 -6.65 -8.55 -2.90
C PRO A 243 -6.81 -10.04 -3.18
N SER A 244 -5.69 -10.75 -3.27
CA SER A 244 -5.70 -12.20 -3.21
C SER A 244 -6.12 -12.59 -1.78
N TRP A 245 -7.41 -12.41 -1.48
CA TRP A 245 -8.09 -12.85 -0.28
C TRP A 245 -8.73 -14.21 -0.58
N GLU A 246 -7.90 -15.26 -0.65
CA GLU A 246 -8.32 -16.64 -0.35
C GLU A 246 -7.20 -17.33 0.42
#